data_AF-A0A7U9QYM5-F1
#
_entry.id   AF-A0A7U9QYM5-F1
#
_cell.length_a   1.000
_cell.length_b   1.000
_cell.length_c   1.000
_cell.angle_alpha   90.00
_cell.angle_beta   90.00
_cell.angle_gamma   90.00
#
_symmetry.space_group_name_H-M   'P 1'
#
loop_
_entity.id
_entity.type
_entity.pdbx_description
1 polymer ?
#
loop_
_entity_poly.entity_id
_entity_poly.type
_entity_poly.pdbx_seq_one_letter_code
_entity_poly.pdbx_strand_id
1 'polypeptide(L)'
;MKKRVGKYGKKIVIVACWILIWQLAAILVGNRILLVGPIQTLQALGERALQGDFWLSVGHSLLRIGAGFASGLAMGLLLAAGSSRYKLLEEVLAPVMALLKAIPVASFVVLFLIWWRSAVLATAVSFCIVLPNIYVNTLEGIRHVDPRLLEMAQVLEIPAWNRFFYIYRPALKPCLDSAIHISAGMSWKSGVAAEVIGIPVLSVGEQLYLSKIYLDTAGVLAWTAVTVLASVACEQAVLALWRLFQRLEPGCRAAGLSGGRALERESSSGEVPALEREATPGTVPSSETKPQVVLELDHVSKCYQGRIVLEDVSGRFVRGRTYSFRTPSGSGKTTLFRLIAGLEEPQLPHSIRRLGSKITMVFQEDRLCEEYNALINVDLVTGDREKSREHLRLLLEEEDLSRPCRELSGGMKRRVAIARAVAAGGDVILLDEPYGGLDGESRRRVERYLHAFGACSAVLLATHLEENAVQHVE
;
A
#
# COMPACT_ATOMS: atom_id res chain seq x y z
N MET A 1 30.58 -0.68 -17.08
CA MET A 1 31.14 -1.90 -16.42
C MET A 1 32.36 -1.64 -15.53
N LYS A 2 33.36 -0.84 -15.92
CA LYS A 2 34.58 -0.55 -15.10
C LYS A 2 34.32 -0.04 -13.67
N LYS A 3 33.29 0.80 -13.43
CA LYS A 3 32.97 1.32 -12.08
C LYS A 3 32.39 0.28 -11.10
N ARG A 4 31.70 -0.77 -11.57
CA ARG A 4 31.17 -1.84 -10.69
C ARG A 4 32.28 -2.80 -10.24
N VAL A 5 33.19 -3.17 -11.15
CA VAL A 5 34.32 -4.06 -10.85
C VAL A 5 35.25 -3.47 -9.77
N GLY A 6 35.51 -2.16 -9.81
CA GLY A 6 36.31 -1.48 -8.78
C GLY A 6 35.66 -1.43 -7.39
N LYS A 7 34.32 -1.39 -7.28
CA LYS A 7 33.60 -1.37 -5.99
C LYS A 7 33.61 -2.74 -5.30
N TYR A 8 33.45 -3.82 -6.07
CA TYR A 8 33.53 -5.18 -5.54
C TYR A 8 34.97 -5.57 -5.20
N GLY A 9 35.95 -5.17 -6.01
CA GLY A 9 37.38 -5.41 -5.72
C GLY A 9 37.83 -4.79 -4.39
N LYS A 10 37.42 -3.54 -4.10
CA LYS A 10 37.72 -2.89 -2.81
C LYS A 10 37.16 -3.66 -1.60
N LYS A 11 35.90 -4.13 -1.69
CA LYS A 11 35.28 -4.91 -0.60
C LYS A 11 36.02 -6.23 -0.36
N ILE A 12 36.39 -6.93 -1.44
CA ILE A 12 37.13 -8.20 -1.34
C ILE A 12 38.49 -7.98 -0.67
N VAL A 13 39.23 -6.93 -1.05
CA VAL A 13 40.52 -6.59 -0.44
C VAL A 13 40.37 -6.27 1.05
N ILE A 14 39.33 -5.52 1.44
CA ILE A 14 39.07 -5.21 2.85
C ILE A 14 38.78 -6.47 3.65
N VAL A 15 37.94 -7.37 3.12
CA VAL A 15 37.63 -8.65 3.78
C VAL A 15 38.88 -9.53 3.88
N ALA A 16 39.68 -9.62 2.81
CA ALA A 16 40.92 -10.38 2.81
C ALA A 16 41.94 -9.83 3.83
N CYS A 17 42.02 -8.51 3.98
CA CYS A 17 42.84 -7.86 5.00
C CYS A 17 42.42 -8.28 6.41
N TRP A 18 41.12 -8.25 6.73
CA TRP A 18 40.61 -8.70 8.04
C TRP A 18 40.84 -10.19 8.29
N ILE A 19 40.69 -11.03 7.27
CA ILE A 19 41.00 -12.47 7.37
C ILE A 19 42.50 -12.68 7.64
N LEU A 20 43.38 -11.92 6.99
CA LEU A 20 44.81 -11.98 7.23
C LEU A 20 45.17 -11.53 8.65
N ILE A 21 44.58 -10.43 9.13
CA ILE A 21 44.76 -9.94 10.50
C ILE A 21 44.34 -11.03 11.50
N TRP A 22 43.20 -11.68 11.30
CA TRP A 22 42.73 -12.76 12.15
C TRP A 22 43.69 -13.97 12.13
N GLN A 23 44.18 -14.36 10.94
CA GLN A 23 45.16 -15.44 10.82
C GLN A 23 46.49 -15.12 11.51
N LEU A 24 46.99 -13.89 11.37
CA LEU A 24 48.21 -13.44 12.04
C LEU A 24 48.04 -13.42 13.56
N ALA A 25 46.90 -12.92 14.05
CA ALA A 25 46.59 -12.93 15.49
C ALA A 25 46.55 -14.36 16.05
N ALA A 26 45.95 -15.31 15.32
CA ALA A 26 45.91 -16.72 15.75
C ALA A 26 47.31 -17.35 15.83
N ILE A 27 48.20 -17.01 14.88
CA ILE A 27 49.60 -17.46 14.88
C ILE A 27 50.36 -16.86 16.07
N LEU A 28 50.16 -15.57 16.35
CA LEU A 28 50.82 -14.86 17.46
C LEU A 28 50.40 -15.39 18.84
N VAL A 29 49.14 -15.74 19.01
CA VAL A 29 48.63 -16.29 20.28
C VAL A 29 49.18 -17.70 20.54
N GLY A 30 49.40 -18.50 19.49
CA GLY A 30 50.01 -19.84 19.57
C GLY A 30 49.19 -20.90 20.34
N ASN A 31 48.09 -20.51 20.98
CA ASN A 31 47.23 -21.38 21.78
C ASN A 31 45.88 -21.60 21.09
N ARG A 32 45.67 -22.83 20.59
CA ARG A 32 44.48 -23.23 19.84
C ARG A 32 43.18 -23.22 20.66
N ILE A 33 43.27 -23.26 21.99
CA ILE A 33 42.10 -23.13 22.86
C ILE A 33 41.64 -21.66 22.93
N LEU A 34 42.58 -20.72 22.91
CA LEU A 34 42.27 -19.28 23.05
C LEU A 34 41.85 -18.65 21.72
N LEU A 35 42.59 -18.93 20.64
CA LEU A 35 42.30 -18.34 19.33
C LEU A 35 42.68 -19.29 18.20
N VAL A 36 41.73 -19.54 17.32
CA VAL A 36 41.89 -20.36 16.12
C VAL A 36 41.82 -19.46 14.90
N GLY A 37 42.62 -19.75 13.87
CA GLY A 37 42.63 -18.99 12.63
C GLY A 37 41.47 -19.34 11.68
N PRO A 38 41.24 -18.52 10.64
CA PRO A 38 40.23 -18.76 9.62
C PRO A 38 40.42 -20.09 8.88
N ILE A 39 41.66 -20.50 8.61
CA ILE A 39 41.96 -21.74 7.87
C ILE A 39 41.48 -22.95 8.66
N GLN A 40 41.82 -23.03 9.94
CA GLN A 40 41.40 -24.12 10.82
C GLN A 40 39.88 -24.11 11.05
N THR A 41 39.28 -22.92 11.12
CA THR A 41 37.81 -22.77 11.20
C THR A 41 37.13 -23.33 9.96
N LEU A 42 37.66 -23.07 8.76
CA LEU A 42 37.15 -23.60 7.50
C LEU A 42 37.35 -25.11 7.39
N GLN A 43 38.47 -25.65 7.86
CA GLN A 43 38.70 -27.09 7.93
C GLN A 43 37.67 -27.77 8.83
N ALA A 44 37.49 -27.25 10.06
CA ALA A 44 36.50 -27.76 11.01
C ALA A 44 35.07 -27.67 10.47
N LEU A 45 34.75 -26.63 9.67
CA LEU A 45 33.48 -26.52 8.98
C LEU A 45 33.33 -27.56 7.87
N GLY A 46 34.37 -27.77 7.06
CA GLY A 46 34.37 -28.73 5.96
C GLY A 46 34.20 -30.17 6.44
N GLU A 47 34.90 -30.55 7.51
CA GLU A 47 34.78 -31.88 8.14
C GLU A 47 33.36 -32.11 8.67
N ARG A 48 32.76 -31.10 9.32
CA ARG A 48 31.39 -31.18 9.82
C ARG A 48 30.36 -31.19 8.71
N ALA A 49 30.54 -30.43 7.64
CA ALA A 49 29.61 -30.36 6.51
C ALA A 49 29.43 -31.71 5.78
N LEU A 50 30.39 -32.63 5.93
CA LEU A 50 30.33 -34.00 5.40
C LEU A 50 29.52 -34.95 6.30
N GLN A 51 29.18 -34.55 7.53
CA GLN A 51 28.38 -35.36 8.45
C GLN A 51 26.88 -35.18 8.17
N GLY A 52 26.10 -36.26 8.22
CA GLY A 52 24.65 -36.23 7.98
C GLY A 52 23.89 -35.33 8.98
N ASP A 53 24.33 -35.31 10.24
CA ASP A 53 23.70 -34.54 11.31
C ASP A 53 23.87 -33.02 11.17
N PHE A 54 24.87 -32.58 10.39
CA PHE A 54 25.15 -31.16 10.18
C PHE A 54 23.97 -30.46 9.50
N TRP A 55 23.53 -31.00 8.35
CA TRP A 55 22.44 -30.40 7.57
C TRP A 55 21.10 -30.52 8.29
N LEU A 56 20.89 -31.61 9.04
CA LEU A 56 19.72 -31.76 9.90
C LEU A 56 19.68 -30.71 11.01
N SER A 57 20.82 -30.46 11.68
CA SER A 57 20.92 -29.45 12.74
C SER A 57 20.64 -28.04 12.21
N VAL A 58 21.23 -27.68 11.05
CA VAL A 58 20.99 -26.39 10.40
C VAL A 58 19.52 -26.26 9.96
N GLY A 59 18.95 -27.30 9.36
CA GLY A 59 17.57 -27.33 8.89
C GLY A 59 16.55 -27.19 10.03
N HIS A 60 16.74 -27.91 11.14
CA HIS A 60 15.86 -27.82 12.29
C HIS A 60 15.91 -26.44 12.96
N SER A 61 17.10 -25.85 13.14
CA SER A 61 17.23 -24.48 13.65
C SER A 61 16.56 -23.47 12.73
N LEU A 62 16.77 -23.60 11.41
CA LEU A 62 16.11 -22.78 10.38
C LEU A 62 14.58 -22.85 10.50
N LEU A 63 14.02 -24.05 10.65
CA LEU A 63 12.57 -24.25 10.75
C LEU A 63 12.01 -23.67 12.06
N ARG A 64 12.67 -23.89 13.20
CA ARG A 64 12.19 -23.39 14.51
C ARG A 64 12.21 -21.86 14.56
N ILE A 65 13.33 -21.25 14.18
CA ILE A 65 13.49 -19.78 14.15
C ILE A 65 12.57 -19.18 13.07
N GLY A 66 12.54 -19.79 11.89
CA GLY A 66 11.68 -19.37 10.78
C GLY A 66 10.19 -19.42 11.11
N ALA A 67 9.73 -20.46 11.83
CA ALA A 67 8.36 -20.55 12.30
C ALA A 67 8.01 -19.44 13.30
N GLY A 68 8.93 -19.10 14.21
CA GLY A 68 8.76 -18.00 15.16
C GLY A 68 8.69 -16.64 14.44
N PHE A 69 9.57 -16.44 13.46
CA PHE A 69 9.56 -15.26 12.61
C PHE A 69 8.26 -15.13 11.81
N ALA A 70 7.84 -16.20 11.12
CA ALA A 70 6.64 -16.19 10.28
C ALA A 70 5.36 -15.96 11.10
N SER A 71 5.24 -16.62 12.26
CA SER A 71 4.11 -16.41 13.18
C SER A 71 4.10 -15.00 13.79
N GLY A 72 5.27 -14.47 14.16
CA GLY A 72 5.39 -13.10 14.68
C GLY A 72 5.06 -12.05 13.63
N LEU A 73 5.50 -12.26 12.39
CA LEU A 73 5.17 -11.43 11.24
C LEU A 73 3.66 -11.45 10.96
N ALA A 74 3.06 -12.64 10.84
CA ALA A 74 1.63 -12.79 10.58
C ALA A 74 0.78 -12.14 11.68
N MET A 75 1.08 -12.45 12.95
CA MET A 75 0.34 -11.89 14.09
C MET A 75 0.54 -10.38 14.21
N GLY A 76 1.76 -9.87 14.00
CA GLY A 76 2.05 -8.44 14.04
C GLY A 76 1.27 -7.65 12.98
N LEU A 77 1.21 -8.17 11.76
CA LEU A 77 0.41 -7.58 10.67
C LEU A 77 -1.09 -7.61 11.01
N LEU A 78 -1.61 -8.74 11.51
CA LEU A 78 -3.02 -8.90 11.88
C LEU A 78 -3.43 -7.95 13.00
N LEU A 79 -2.65 -7.89 14.09
CA LEU A 79 -2.93 -6.99 15.21
C LEU A 79 -2.83 -5.52 14.79
N ALA A 80 -1.85 -5.15 13.96
CA ALA A 80 -1.73 -3.77 13.47
C ALA A 80 -2.93 -3.36 12.58
N ALA A 81 -3.39 -4.26 11.71
CA ALA A 81 -4.60 -4.05 10.90
C ALA A 81 -5.87 -3.97 11.76
N GLY A 82 -5.94 -4.72 12.87
CA GLY A 82 -7.01 -4.59 13.86
C GLY A 82 -6.98 -3.24 14.57
N SER A 83 -5.80 -2.84 15.07
CA SER A 83 -5.59 -1.59 15.79
C SER A 83 -5.86 -0.35 14.94
N SER A 84 -5.61 -0.41 13.62
CA SER A 84 -5.95 0.69 12.73
C SER A 84 -7.46 0.90 12.57
N ARG A 85 -8.27 -0.13 12.83
CA ARG A 85 -9.73 -0.05 12.79
C ARG A 85 -10.34 0.25 14.16
N TYR A 86 -9.73 -0.24 15.24
CA TYR A 86 -10.25 -0.12 16.60
C TYR A 86 -9.22 0.53 17.53
N LYS A 87 -9.42 1.83 17.83
CA LYS A 87 -8.52 2.60 18.71
C LYS A 87 -8.34 1.96 20.10
N LEU A 88 -9.41 1.37 20.66
CA LEU A 88 -9.35 0.65 21.92
C LEU A 88 -8.36 -0.54 21.88
N LEU A 89 -8.30 -1.27 20.75
CA LEU A 89 -7.38 -2.39 20.60
C LEU A 89 -5.92 -1.90 20.62
N GLU A 90 -5.65 -0.75 20.01
CA GLU A 90 -4.33 -0.12 20.06
C GLU A 90 -3.93 0.23 21.49
N GLU A 91 -4.81 0.90 22.24
CA GLU A 91 -4.57 1.33 23.62
C GLU A 91 -4.28 0.13 24.54
N VAL A 92 -5.00 -0.99 24.35
CA VAL A 92 -4.79 -2.24 25.11
C VAL A 92 -3.47 -2.92 24.73
N LEU A 93 -3.11 -2.96 23.45
CA LEU A 93 -1.90 -3.64 22.98
C LEU A 93 -0.62 -2.83 23.23
N ALA A 94 -0.69 -1.51 23.29
CA ALA A 94 0.46 -0.62 23.49
C ALA A 94 1.37 -1.03 24.68
N PRO A 95 0.86 -1.24 25.92
CA PRO A 95 1.70 -1.66 27.04
C PRO A 95 2.31 -3.05 26.84
N VAL A 96 1.59 -3.98 26.19
CA VAL A 96 2.11 -5.33 25.89
C VAL A 96 3.27 -5.25 24.91
N MET A 97 3.15 -4.46 23.84
CA MET A 97 4.20 -4.28 22.85
C MET A 97 5.43 -3.57 23.43
N ALA A 98 5.22 -2.63 24.35
CA ALA A 98 6.30 -1.96 25.08
C ALA A 98 7.03 -2.94 26.01
N LEU A 99 6.28 -3.77 26.76
CA LEU A 99 6.83 -4.80 27.64
C LEU A 99 7.67 -5.82 26.85
N LEU A 100 7.16 -6.31 25.73
CA LEU A 100 7.88 -7.26 24.87
C LEU A 100 9.21 -6.69 24.35
N LYS A 101 9.28 -5.39 24.08
CA LYS A 101 10.52 -4.70 23.67
C LYS A 101 11.49 -4.46 24.83
N ALA A 102 10.99 -4.29 26.04
CA ALA A 102 11.79 -3.95 27.21
C ALA A 102 12.49 -5.17 27.85
N ILE A 103 11.86 -6.35 27.79
CA ILE A 103 12.40 -7.56 28.41
C ILE A 103 13.65 -8.03 27.64
N PRO A 104 14.80 -8.24 28.33
CA PRO A 104 15.98 -8.82 27.71
C PRO A 104 15.70 -10.23 27.16
N VAL A 105 16.28 -10.55 26.00
CA VAL A 105 16.11 -11.86 25.35
C VAL A 105 16.44 -13.03 26.28
N ALA A 106 17.52 -12.91 27.07
CA ALA A 106 17.92 -13.95 28.03
C ALA A 106 16.82 -14.26 29.07
N SER A 107 16.07 -13.25 29.50
CA SER A 107 14.97 -13.42 30.45
C SER A 107 13.80 -14.20 29.83
N PHE A 108 13.46 -13.94 28.54
CA PHE A 108 12.47 -14.74 27.83
C PHE A 108 12.89 -16.21 27.73
N VAL A 109 14.17 -16.46 27.42
CA VAL A 109 14.70 -17.81 27.27
C VAL A 109 14.55 -18.60 28.58
N VAL A 110 14.98 -18.03 29.70
CA VAL A 110 14.89 -18.70 31.02
C VAL A 110 13.43 -18.93 31.42
N LEU A 111 12.57 -17.92 31.26
CA LEU A 111 11.16 -18.00 31.63
C LEU A 111 10.42 -19.07 30.82
N PHE A 112 10.62 -19.10 29.51
CA PHE A 112 10.00 -20.09 28.63
C PHE A 112 10.56 -21.49 28.83
N LEU A 113 11.82 -21.65 29.24
CA LEU A 113 12.38 -22.95 29.60
C LEU A 113 11.69 -23.55 30.84
N ILE A 114 11.23 -22.71 31.77
CA ILE A 114 10.47 -23.16 32.96
C ILE A 114 9.07 -23.64 32.55
N TRP A 115 8.43 -22.95 31.60
CA TRP A 115 7.04 -23.23 31.21
C TRP A 115 6.89 -24.28 30.12
N TRP A 116 7.87 -24.39 29.22
CA TRP A 116 7.78 -25.16 27.99
C TRP A 116 9.01 -26.01 27.74
N ARG A 117 8.88 -26.94 26.78
CA ARG A 117 9.97 -27.82 26.35
C ARG A 117 10.98 -27.03 25.51
N SER A 118 12.27 -27.39 25.60
CA SER A 118 13.35 -26.71 24.87
C SER A 118 13.17 -26.69 23.35
N ALA A 119 12.44 -27.65 22.77
CA ALA A 119 12.21 -27.74 21.33
C ALA A 119 11.43 -26.55 20.72
N VAL A 120 10.55 -25.91 21.49
CA VAL A 120 9.73 -24.76 21.04
C VAL A 120 10.30 -23.40 21.47
N LEU A 121 11.38 -23.43 22.27
CA LEU A 121 11.95 -22.25 22.90
C LEU A 121 12.41 -21.20 21.88
N ALA A 122 13.16 -21.63 20.86
CA ALA A 122 13.63 -20.75 19.80
C ALA A 122 12.47 -20.10 19.03
N THR A 123 11.43 -20.87 18.73
CA THR A 123 10.21 -20.38 18.06
C THR A 123 9.52 -19.32 18.89
N ALA A 124 9.33 -19.54 20.19
CA ALA A 124 8.66 -18.59 21.09
C ALA A 124 9.46 -17.30 21.28
N VAL A 125 10.79 -17.39 21.44
CA VAL A 125 11.66 -16.22 21.59
C VAL A 125 11.69 -15.40 20.29
N SER A 126 11.86 -16.04 19.14
CA SER A 126 11.81 -15.36 17.85
C SER A 126 10.46 -14.69 17.61
N PHE A 127 9.34 -15.33 17.99
CA PHE A 127 8.00 -14.72 17.93
C PHE A 127 7.91 -13.44 18.76
N CYS A 128 8.33 -13.47 20.04
CA CYS A 128 8.27 -12.33 20.95
C CYS A 128 9.09 -11.12 20.49
N ILE A 129 10.18 -11.36 19.75
CA ILE A 129 11.04 -10.29 19.22
C ILE A 129 10.47 -9.69 17.93
N VAL A 130 9.93 -10.54 17.06
CA VAL A 130 9.43 -10.12 15.74
C VAL A 130 8.07 -9.40 15.88
N LEU A 131 7.17 -9.94 16.71
CA LEU A 131 5.82 -9.41 16.90
C LEU A 131 5.76 -7.89 17.15
N PRO A 132 6.40 -7.33 18.19
CA PRO A 132 6.26 -5.91 18.51
C PRO A 132 6.98 -5.01 17.52
N ASN A 133 7.99 -5.52 16.80
CA ASN A 133 8.66 -4.76 15.76
C ASN A 133 7.78 -4.63 14.52
N ILE A 134 7.20 -5.73 14.05
CA ILE A 134 6.28 -5.73 12.91
C ILE A 134 5.01 -4.93 13.24
N TYR A 135 4.40 -5.14 14.41
CA TYR A 135 3.18 -4.42 14.82
C TYR A 135 3.36 -2.90 14.75
N VAL A 136 4.37 -2.36 15.43
CA VAL A 136 4.57 -0.90 15.52
C VAL A 136 4.88 -0.29 14.16
N ASN A 137 5.77 -0.90 13.38
CA ASN A 137 6.12 -0.35 12.06
C ASN A 137 4.97 -0.46 11.05
N THR A 138 4.14 -1.50 11.15
CA THR A 138 2.95 -1.64 10.29
C THR A 138 1.93 -0.58 10.64
N LEU A 139 1.60 -0.42 11.93
CA LEU A 139 0.64 0.57 12.38
C LEU A 139 1.08 2.00 12.00
N GLU A 140 2.36 2.30 12.17
CA GLU A 140 2.94 3.58 11.76
C GLU A 140 2.85 3.78 10.24
N GLY A 141 3.12 2.75 9.45
CA GLY A 141 2.95 2.81 7.99
C GLY A 141 1.50 3.04 7.55
N ILE A 142 0.51 2.47 8.27
CA ILE A 142 -0.92 2.73 8.01
C ILE A 142 -1.26 4.21 8.26
N ARG A 143 -0.69 4.83 9.30
CA ARG A 143 -0.93 6.24 9.66
C ARG A 143 -0.35 7.23 8.65
N HIS A 144 0.69 6.83 7.94
CA HIS A 144 1.34 7.65 6.90
C HIS A 144 0.61 7.61 5.55
N VAL A 145 -0.44 6.82 5.40
CA VAL A 145 -1.24 6.79 4.18
C VAL A 145 -1.92 8.15 3.99
N ASP A 146 -1.78 8.74 2.80
CA ASP A 146 -2.38 10.03 2.48
C ASP A 146 -3.93 10.00 2.66
N PRO A 147 -4.49 10.77 3.61
CA PRO A 147 -5.94 10.83 3.82
C PRO A 147 -6.71 11.25 2.57
N ARG A 148 -6.11 12.05 1.68
CA ARG A 148 -6.76 12.52 0.44
C ARG A 148 -7.06 11.37 -0.51
N LEU A 149 -6.16 10.38 -0.60
CA LEU A 149 -6.37 9.17 -1.39
C LEU A 149 -7.45 8.29 -0.78
N LEU A 150 -7.57 8.26 0.55
CA LEU A 150 -8.64 7.52 1.25
C LEU A 150 -10.01 8.16 1.03
N GLU A 151 -10.11 9.49 1.10
CA GLU A 151 -11.34 10.22 0.73
C GLU A 151 -11.73 9.95 -0.72
N MET A 152 -10.76 9.99 -1.65
CA MET A 152 -11.01 9.67 -3.06
C MET A 152 -11.51 8.24 -3.23
N ALA A 153 -10.89 7.27 -2.55
CA ALA A 153 -11.29 5.87 -2.59
C ALA A 153 -12.66 5.61 -1.96
N GLN A 154 -13.04 6.42 -0.97
CA GLN A 154 -14.37 6.40 -0.36
C GLN A 154 -15.43 6.89 -1.35
N VAL A 155 -15.24 8.09 -1.93
CA VAL A 155 -16.22 8.69 -2.86
C VAL A 155 -16.36 7.86 -4.13
N LEU A 156 -15.26 7.36 -4.70
CA LEU A 156 -15.32 6.52 -5.89
C LEU A 156 -15.65 5.04 -5.60
N GLU A 157 -15.98 4.71 -4.34
CA GLU A 157 -16.36 3.36 -3.91
C GLU A 157 -15.34 2.27 -4.29
N ILE A 158 -14.05 2.61 -4.32
CA ILE A 158 -12.98 1.67 -4.70
C ILE A 158 -13.03 0.44 -3.77
N PRO A 159 -13.05 -0.80 -4.28
CA PRO A 159 -13.12 -1.99 -3.45
C PRO A 159 -11.93 -2.11 -2.47
N ALA A 160 -12.17 -2.69 -1.29
CA ALA A 160 -11.13 -2.87 -0.26
C ALA A 160 -9.89 -3.60 -0.79
N TRP A 161 -10.07 -4.55 -1.71
CA TRP A 161 -8.98 -5.24 -2.40
C TRP A 161 -8.06 -4.28 -3.16
N ASN A 162 -8.64 -3.40 -3.98
CA ASN A 162 -7.89 -2.40 -4.75
C ASN A 162 -7.25 -1.37 -3.81
N ARG A 163 -7.97 -0.93 -2.76
CA ARG A 163 -7.42 -0.01 -1.74
C ARG A 163 -6.18 -0.59 -1.07
N PHE A 164 -6.21 -1.87 -0.68
CA PHE A 164 -5.07 -2.53 -0.05
C PHE A 164 -3.84 -2.55 -0.98
N PHE A 165 -4.02 -2.98 -2.22
CA PHE A 165 -2.90 -3.17 -3.15
C PHE A 165 -2.30 -1.87 -3.69
N TYR A 166 -3.12 -0.86 -3.96
CA TYR A 166 -2.70 0.34 -4.69
C TYR A 166 -2.60 1.60 -3.84
N ILE A 167 -3.17 1.60 -2.62
CA ILE A 167 -3.08 2.73 -1.68
C ILE A 167 -2.28 2.35 -0.44
N TYR A 168 -2.70 1.31 0.30
CA TYR A 168 -2.03 0.94 1.56
C TYR A 168 -0.65 0.33 1.34
N ARG A 169 -0.51 -0.63 0.41
CA ARG A 169 0.75 -1.36 0.24
C ARG A 169 1.95 -0.47 -0.15
N PRO A 170 1.82 0.48 -1.10
CA PRO A 170 2.92 1.41 -1.41
C PRO A 170 3.35 2.24 -0.19
N ALA A 171 2.38 2.70 0.61
CA ALA A 171 2.65 3.45 1.84
C ALA A 171 3.31 2.59 2.93
N LEU A 172 2.92 1.32 3.04
CA LEU A 172 3.48 0.36 4.00
C LEU A 172 4.89 -0.12 3.64
N LYS A 173 5.23 -0.11 2.35
CA LYS A 173 6.48 -0.66 1.82
C LYS A 173 7.74 -0.21 2.56
N PRO A 174 8.02 1.11 2.73
CA PRO A 174 9.26 1.55 3.37
C PRO A 174 9.36 1.11 4.84
N CYS A 175 8.26 1.20 5.60
CA CYS A 175 8.21 0.81 7.01
C CYS A 175 8.42 -0.71 7.18
N LEU A 176 7.75 -1.52 6.35
CA LEU A 176 7.86 -2.97 6.39
C LEU A 176 9.20 -3.50 5.86
N ASP A 177 9.78 -2.87 4.82
CA ASP A 177 11.13 -3.21 4.33
C ASP A 177 12.16 -3.14 5.47
N SER A 178 12.12 -2.05 6.25
CA SER A 178 13.00 -1.85 7.40
C SER A 178 12.69 -2.83 8.54
N ALA A 179 11.40 -2.99 8.88
CA ALA A 179 10.98 -3.84 9.98
C ALA A 179 11.30 -5.31 9.75
N ILE A 180 11.10 -5.82 8.53
CA ILE A 180 11.42 -7.20 8.15
C ILE A 180 12.94 -7.44 8.23
N HIS A 181 13.76 -6.52 7.71
CA HIS A 181 15.22 -6.62 7.76
C HIS A 181 15.73 -6.67 9.21
N ILE A 182 15.28 -5.74 10.06
CA ILE A 182 15.68 -5.68 11.48
C ILE A 182 15.20 -6.94 12.23
N SER A 183 13.95 -7.35 12.00
CA SER A 183 13.35 -8.52 12.65
C SER A 183 14.04 -9.82 12.27
N ALA A 184 14.38 -10.02 10.99
CA ALA A 184 15.01 -11.24 10.51
C ALA A 184 16.39 -11.44 11.17
N GLY A 185 17.23 -10.41 11.15
CA GLY A 185 18.56 -10.46 11.78
C GLY A 185 18.50 -10.64 13.30
N MET A 186 17.55 -10.00 14.00
CA MET A 186 17.40 -10.18 15.45
C MET A 186 16.82 -11.54 15.82
N SER A 187 15.87 -12.08 15.05
CA SER A 187 15.25 -13.38 15.29
C SER A 187 16.26 -14.53 15.25
N TRP A 188 17.25 -14.44 14.36
CA TRP A 188 18.33 -15.42 14.26
C TRP A 188 19.30 -15.38 15.44
N LYS A 189 19.77 -14.18 15.81
CA LYS A 189 20.68 -14.00 16.95
C LYS A 189 20.07 -14.50 18.24
N SER A 190 18.82 -14.13 18.49
CA SER A 190 18.07 -14.52 19.68
C SER A 190 17.64 -15.98 19.66
N GLY A 191 17.21 -16.49 18.50
CA GLY A 191 16.80 -17.88 18.34
C GLY A 191 17.96 -18.85 18.58
N VAL A 192 19.14 -18.60 18.01
CA VAL A 192 20.33 -19.42 18.28
C VAL A 192 20.77 -19.31 19.73
N ALA A 193 20.73 -18.12 20.34
CA ALA A 193 21.01 -17.97 21.77
C ALA A 193 20.03 -18.78 22.64
N ALA A 194 18.76 -18.82 22.25
CA ALA A 194 17.75 -19.64 22.91
C ALA A 194 18.06 -21.14 22.77
N GLU A 195 18.52 -21.60 21.60
CA GLU A 195 18.94 -22.99 21.40
C GLU A 195 20.22 -23.33 22.18
N VAL A 196 21.19 -22.41 22.31
CA VAL A 196 22.40 -22.62 23.13
C VAL A 196 22.04 -22.85 24.61
N ILE A 197 21.01 -22.17 25.11
CA ILE A 197 20.57 -22.29 26.51
C ILE A 197 19.62 -23.49 26.69
N GLY A 198 18.68 -23.69 25.78
CA GLY A 198 17.70 -24.78 25.86
C GLY A 198 18.21 -26.13 25.40
N ILE A 199 19.32 -26.16 24.66
CA ILE A 199 19.99 -27.36 24.12
C ILE A 199 18.98 -28.33 23.47
N PRO A 200 18.18 -27.88 22.47
CA PRO A 200 17.28 -28.77 21.77
C PRO A 200 18.08 -29.66 20.82
N VAL A 201 17.74 -30.95 20.79
CA VAL A 201 18.41 -31.96 19.97
C VAL A 201 18.37 -31.59 18.49
N LEU A 202 19.48 -31.88 17.79
CA LEU A 202 19.74 -31.56 16.39
C LEU A 202 19.50 -30.08 16.13
N SER A 203 20.32 -29.23 16.74
CA SER A 203 20.27 -27.78 16.52
C SER A 203 21.65 -27.15 16.45
N VAL A 204 21.75 -26.03 15.75
CA VAL A 204 22.96 -25.20 15.72
C VAL A 204 23.35 -24.76 17.12
N GLY A 205 22.39 -24.41 17.98
CA GLY A 205 22.66 -24.02 19.36
C GLY A 205 23.20 -25.16 20.23
N GLU A 206 22.69 -26.38 20.08
CA GLU A 206 23.24 -27.57 20.73
C GLU A 206 24.70 -27.78 20.32
N GLN A 207 25.01 -27.68 19.03
CA GLN A 207 26.36 -27.89 18.52
C GLN A 207 27.35 -26.81 18.98
N LEU A 208 26.90 -25.56 19.10
CA LEU A 208 27.65 -24.48 19.73
C LEU A 208 27.91 -24.75 21.22
N TYR A 209 26.91 -25.25 21.94
CA TYR A 209 27.03 -25.59 23.35
C TYR A 209 27.99 -26.77 23.57
N LEU A 210 27.89 -27.84 22.77
CA LEU A 210 28.79 -28.99 22.84
C LEU A 210 30.23 -28.60 22.51
N SER A 211 30.44 -27.81 21.45
CA SER A 211 31.78 -27.31 21.10
C SER A 211 32.40 -26.49 22.23
N LYS A 212 31.58 -25.72 22.96
CA LYS A 212 32.03 -25.01 24.18
C LYS A 212 32.42 -25.97 25.29
N ILE A 213 31.62 -27.00 25.58
CA ILE A 213 31.94 -28.00 26.63
C ILE A 213 33.26 -28.70 26.33
N TYR A 214 33.48 -29.09 25.09
CA TYR A 214 34.70 -29.78 24.66
C TYR A 214 35.89 -28.85 24.41
N LEU A 215 35.74 -27.54 24.69
CA LEU A 215 36.77 -26.52 24.41
C LEU A 215 37.25 -26.54 22.95
N ASP A 216 36.38 -26.95 22.02
CA ASP A 216 36.63 -26.91 20.57
C ASP A 216 36.33 -25.51 20.04
N THR A 217 37.29 -24.61 20.22
CA THR A 217 37.22 -23.23 19.74
C THR A 217 37.05 -23.15 18.22
N ALA A 218 37.63 -24.09 17.46
CA ALA A 218 37.45 -24.16 16.02
C ALA A 218 35.98 -24.48 15.67
N GLY A 219 35.36 -25.41 16.41
CA GLY A 219 33.95 -25.74 16.28
C GLY A 219 33.00 -24.62 16.66
N VAL A 220 33.27 -23.89 17.75
CA VAL A 220 32.48 -22.71 18.13
C VAL A 220 32.48 -21.67 17.01
N LEU A 221 33.66 -21.37 16.45
CA LEU A 221 33.79 -20.41 15.35
C LEU A 221 33.15 -20.91 14.05
N ALA A 222 33.27 -22.21 13.75
CA ALA A 222 32.65 -22.82 12.57
C ALA A 222 31.12 -22.74 12.65
N TRP A 223 30.50 -23.13 13.77
CA TRP A 223 29.05 -23.04 13.95
C TRP A 223 28.54 -21.59 14.07
N THR A 224 29.36 -20.68 14.58
CA THR A 224 29.07 -19.24 14.54
C THR A 224 29.07 -18.74 13.10
N ALA A 225 30.02 -19.16 12.27
CA ALA A 225 30.03 -18.84 10.84
C ALA A 225 28.80 -19.41 10.12
N VAL A 226 28.41 -20.66 10.43
CA VAL A 226 27.16 -21.27 9.92
C VAL A 226 25.95 -20.44 10.32
N THR A 227 25.86 -20.01 11.58
CA THR A 227 24.79 -19.15 12.08
C THR A 227 24.71 -17.84 11.30
N VAL A 228 25.85 -17.17 11.08
CA VAL A 228 25.91 -15.91 10.33
C VAL A 228 25.48 -16.13 8.88
N LEU A 229 25.99 -17.17 8.21
CA LEU A 229 25.63 -17.49 6.83
C LEU A 229 24.16 -17.85 6.68
N ALA A 230 23.63 -18.68 7.58
CA ALA A 230 22.22 -19.06 7.60
C ALA A 230 21.30 -17.86 7.88
N SER A 231 21.69 -16.96 8.80
CA SER A 231 20.98 -15.71 9.06
C SER A 231 20.92 -14.82 7.83
N VAL A 232 22.06 -14.61 7.14
CA VAL A 232 22.12 -13.79 5.93
C VAL A 232 21.30 -14.42 4.80
N ALA A 233 21.42 -15.74 4.61
CA ALA A 233 20.64 -16.45 3.60
C ALA A 233 19.12 -16.35 3.86
N CYS A 234 18.70 -16.54 5.11
CA CYS A 234 17.31 -16.41 5.53
C CYS A 234 16.78 -14.98 5.33
N GLU A 235 17.53 -13.97 5.76
CA GLU A 235 17.17 -12.57 5.55
C GLU A 235 17.00 -12.23 4.06
N GLN A 236 17.93 -12.66 3.21
CA GLN A 236 17.83 -12.46 1.76
C GLN A 236 16.64 -13.20 1.16
N ALA A 237 16.33 -14.41 1.62
CA ALA A 237 15.16 -15.17 1.16
C ALA A 237 13.86 -14.45 1.53
N VAL A 238 13.71 -13.98 2.78
CA VAL A 238 12.52 -13.25 3.23
C VAL A 238 12.37 -11.94 2.45
N LEU A 239 13.46 -11.18 2.27
CA LEU A 239 13.43 -9.95 1.47
C LEU A 239 13.14 -10.22 -0.01
N ALA A 240 13.61 -11.34 -0.57
CA ALA A 240 13.30 -11.72 -1.94
C ALA A 240 11.81 -12.05 -2.11
N LEU A 241 11.22 -12.82 -1.19
CA LEU A 241 9.78 -13.09 -1.16
C LEU A 241 8.97 -11.82 -1.00
N TRP A 242 9.40 -10.92 -0.12
CA TRP A 242 8.76 -9.61 0.07
C TRP A 242 8.86 -8.73 -1.18
N ARG A 243 10.00 -8.72 -1.89
CA ARG A 243 10.14 -8.02 -3.17
C ARG A 243 9.34 -8.66 -4.30
N LEU A 244 9.08 -9.97 -4.23
CA LEU A 244 8.21 -10.64 -5.19
C LEU A 244 6.76 -10.22 -4.97
N PHE A 245 6.29 -10.25 -3.72
CA PHE A 245 4.99 -9.69 -3.32
C PHE A 245 4.87 -8.21 -3.72
N GLN A 246 5.93 -7.47 -3.42
CA GLN A 246 6.47 -6.25 -4.04
C GLN A 246 6.07 -5.86 -5.47
N ARG A 247 6.02 -6.86 -6.34
CA ARG A 247 5.87 -6.71 -7.80
C ARG A 247 4.57 -7.27 -8.32
N LEU A 248 3.81 -7.98 -7.46
CA LEU A 248 2.50 -8.48 -7.84
C LEU A 248 1.57 -7.28 -8.02
N GLU A 249 1.03 -7.10 -9.21
CA GLU A 249 -0.02 -6.12 -9.49
C GLU A 249 -1.29 -6.91 -9.83
N PRO A 250 -2.04 -7.35 -8.81
CA PRO A 250 -3.25 -8.11 -9.06
C PRO A 250 -4.25 -7.25 -9.82
N GLY A 251 -4.96 -7.85 -10.79
CA GLY A 251 -6.00 -7.14 -11.54
C GLY A 251 -6.99 -6.43 -10.62
N CYS A 252 -7.34 -5.19 -10.98
CA CYS A 252 -8.31 -4.42 -10.22
C CYS A 252 -9.69 -5.08 -10.31
N ARG A 253 -10.42 -5.07 -9.21
CA ARG A 253 -11.81 -5.56 -9.16
C ARG A 253 -12.77 -4.38 -9.34
N ALA A 254 -13.85 -4.59 -10.09
CA ALA A 254 -14.88 -3.58 -10.27
C ALA A 254 -15.61 -3.27 -8.95
N ALA A 255 -16.02 -2.01 -8.76
CA ALA A 255 -16.90 -1.62 -7.66
C ALA A 255 -18.33 -2.15 -7.92
N GLY A 256 -18.71 -3.24 -7.26
CA GLY A 256 -20.11 -3.67 -7.11
C GLY A 256 -20.75 -4.34 -8.34
N LEU A 257 -20.53 -5.65 -8.52
CA LEU A 257 -21.44 -6.58 -9.23
C LEU A 257 -22.39 -7.25 -8.21
N SER A 258 -23.13 -6.46 -7.45
CA SER A 258 -24.20 -6.96 -6.56
C SER A 258 -25.39 -6.00 -6.61
N GLY A 259 -26.19 -6.12 -7.67
CA GLY A 259 -27.50 -5.44 -7.78
C GLY A 259 -27.61 -4.50 -8.98
N GLY A 260 -27.69 -5.07 -10.19
CA GLY A 260 -27.85 -4.28 -11.43
C GLY A 260 -28.15 -5.13 -12.66
N ARG A 261 -29.01 -6.15 -12.54
CA ARG A 261 -29.64 -6.80 -13.69
C ARG A 261 -30.68 -5.84 -14.30
N ALA A 262 -30.23 -4.83 -15.02
CA ALA A 262 -31.06 -4.03 -15.93
C ALA A 262 -30.13 -3.15 -16.78
N LEU A 263 -29.42 -3.75 -17.73
CA LEU A 263 -28.81 -3.13 -18.93
C LEU A 263 -28.03 -4.16 -19.79
N GLU A 264 -27.95 -5.44 -19.38
CA GLU A 264 -27.36 -6.55 -20.16
C GLU A 264 -28.25 -7.08 -21.32
N ARG A 265 -29.22 -6.30 -21.81
CA ARG A 265 -29.97 -6.64 -23.03
C ARG A 265 -30.21 -5.38 -23.86
N GLU A 266 -29.13 -4.86 -24.44
CA GLU A 266 -29.18 -4.11 -25.71
C GLU A 266 -27.80 -3.80 -26.33
N SER A 267 -26.69 -4.23 -25.72
CA SER A 267 -25.35 -4.10 -26.31
C SER A 267 -24.84 -5.39 -26.96
N SER A 268 -25.64 -5.98 -27.85
CA SER A 268 -25.15 -6.92 -28.87
C SER A 268 -25.08 -6.22 -30.24
N SER A 269 -24.32 -5.14 -30.29
CA SER A 269 -23.82 -4.54 -31.53
C SER A 269 -22.70 -3.59 -31.13
N GLY A 270 -21.46 -4.00 -31.39
CA GLY A 270 -20.31 -3.16 -31.20
C GLY A 270 -20.35 -2.01 -32.22
N GLU A 271 -20.87 -0.87 -31.79
CA GLU A 271 -20.68 0.40 -32.46
C GLU A 271 -20.64 1.51 -31.41
N VAL A 272 -19.46 2.13 -31.30
CA VAL A 272 -19.25 3.40 -30.59
C VAL A 272 -20.09 4.47 -31.29
N PRO A 273 -20.73 5.43 -30.59
CA PRO A 273 -21.35 6.56 -31.26
C PRO A 273 -20.26 7.33 -32.02
N ALA A 274 -20.29 7.25 -33.35
CA ALA A 274 -19.32 7.89 -34.21
C ALA A 274 -19.32 9.40 -34.00
N LEU A 275 -18.21 9.95 -33.49
CA LEU A 275 -17.98 11.38 -33.27
C LEU A 275 -17.69 12.17 -34.57
N GLU A 276 -17.99 11.60 -35.74
CA GLU A 276 -17.75 12.20 -37.06
C GLU A 276 -18.98 12.02 -37.97
N ARG A 277 -20.06 12.75 -37.68
CA ARG A 277 -21.01 13.15 -38.72
C ARG A 277 -21.38 14.60 -38.50
N GLU A 278 -21.13 15.40 -39.54
CA GLU A 278 -21.49 16.81 -39.62
C GLU A 278 -22.92 17.03 -39.15
N ALA A 279 -23.07 17.96 -38.21
CA ALA A 279 -24.36 18.37 -37.68
C ALA A 279 -25.22 18.97 -38.81
N THR A 280 -26.23 18.21 -39.24
CA THR A 280 -27.44 18.80 -39.80
C THR A 280 -28.28 19.32 -38.63
N PRO A 281 -28.71 20.60 -38.62
CA PRO A 281 -29.46 21.14 -37.50
C PRO A 281 -30.88 20.57 -37.52
N GLY A 282 -31.23 19.82 -36.48
CA GLY A 282 -32.62 19.50 -36.16
C GLY A 282 -32.97 18.03 -36.23
N THR A 283 -32.47 17.21 -35.31
CA THR A 283 -33.29 16.11 -34.74
C THR A 283 -32.73 15.72 -33.39
N VAL A 284 -33.35 16.22 -32.32
CA VAL A 284 -33.15 15.72 -30.95
C VAL A 284 -33.87 14.37 -30.87
N PRO A 285 -33.23 13.26 -30.44
CA PRO A 285 -33.95 12.03 -30.16
C PRO A 285 -34.85 12.26 -28.94
N SER A 286 -36.15 12.35 -29.22
CA SER A 286 -37.22 12.46 -28.25
C SER A 286 -37.51 11.08 -27.66
N SER A 287 -36.94 10.78 -26.50
CA SER A 287 -37.58 9.86 -25.56
C SER A 287 -37.90 10.63 -24.29
N GLU A 288 -39.19 10.80 -24.02
CA GLU A 288 -39.73 11.44 -22.81
C GLU A 288 -39.42 10.58 -21.58
N THR A 289 -38.18 10.62 -21.11
CA THR A 289 -37.86 10.12 -19.77
C THR A 289 -38.20 11.25 -18.80
N LYS A 290 -39.16 11.03 -17.89
CA LYS A 290 -39.50 12.05 -16.87
C LYS A 290 -38.23 12.51 -16.16
N PRO A 291 -38.06 13.83 -15.92
CA PRO A 291 -36.88 14.35 -15.24
C PRO A 291 -36.77 13.71 -13.85
N GLN A 292 -35.79 12.82 -13.69
CA GLN A 292 -35.52 12.12 -12.43
C GLN A 292 -34.59 12.99 -11.58
N VAL A 293 -35.08 13.45 -10.43
CA VAL A 293 -34.25 14.12 -9.43
C VAL A 293 -33.32 13.07 -8.82
N VAL A 294 -32.02 13.36 -8.83
CA VAL A 294 -30.96 12.48 -8.32
C VAL A 294 -30.30 13.03 -7.06
N LEU A 295 -30.40 14.33 -6.81
CA LEU A 295 -29.86 14.98 -5.62
C LEU A 295 -30.75 16.15 -5.22
N GLU A 296 -31.04 16.26 -3.93
CA GLU A 296 -31.79 17.36 -3.32
C GLU A 296 -31.03 17.90 -2.11
N LEU A 297 -30.87 19.22 -2.09
CA LEU A 297 -30.32 20.01 -1.00
C LEU A 297 -31.47 20.78 -0.35
N ASP A 298 -31.60 20.66 0.95
CA ASP A 298 -32.67 21.28 1.74
C ASP A 298 -32.05 22.16 2.83
N HIS A 299 -32.04 23.47 2.56
CA HIS A 299 -31.56 24.54 3.44
C HIS A 299 -30.09 24.37 3.94
N VAL A 300 -29.21 23.76 3.15
CA VAL A 300 -27.87 23.32 3.58
C VAL A 300 -26.99 24.48 4.05
N SER A 301 -26.61 24.45 5.32
CA SER A 301 -25.71 25.42 5.95
C SER A 301 -24.48 24.76 6.56
N LYS A 302 -23.34 25.48 6.53
CA LYS A 302 -22.07 25.02 7.10
C LYS A 302 -21.25 26.18 7.67
N CYS A 303 -20.82 26.01 8.91
CA CYS A 303 -19.94 26.94 9.62
C CYS A 303 -18.66 26.22 10.09
N TYR A 304 -17.53 26.91 9.96
CA TYR A 304 -16.21 26.48 10.42
C TYR A 304 -15.65 27.47 11.43
N GLN A 305 -15.43 27.04 12.67
CA GLN A 305 -14.84 27.86 13.73
C GLN A 305 -15.51 29.26 13.87
N GLY A 306 -16.83 29.32 13.71
CA GLY A 306 -17.60 30.57 13.77
C GLY A 306 -17.72 31.36 12.45
N ARG A 307 -17.05 30.94 11.37
CA ARG A 307 -17.22 31.52 10.03
C ARG A 307 -18.23 30.72 9.22
N ILE A 308 -19.32 31.37 8.80
CA ILE A 308 -20.31 30.79 7.89
C ILE A 308 -19.66 30.66 6.51
N VAL A 309 -19.64 29.43 5.98
CA VAL A 309 -19.07 29.10 4.68
C VAL A 309 -20.16 28.81 3.66
N LEU A 310 -21.28 28.23 4.11
CA LEU A 310 -22.51 28.06 3.35
C LEU A 310 -23.68 28.48 4.22
N GLU A 311 -24.59 29.25 3.64
CA GLU A 311 -25.79 29.73 4.29
C GLU A 311 -26.99 29.38 3.41
N ASP A 312 -27.88 28.55 3.96
CA ASP A 312 -29.20 28.25 3.42
C ASP A 312 -29.25 27.81 1.94
N VAL A 313 -28.39 26.87 1.54
CA VAL A 313 -28.30 26.41 0.15
C VAL A 313 -29.35 25.32 -0.13
N SER A 314 -30.32 25.64 -0.97
CA SER A 314 -31.35 24.70 -1.43
C SER A 314 -31.26 24.48 -2.93
N GLY A 315 -31.60 23.26 -3.40
CA GLY A 315 -31.54 22.96 -4.83
C GLY A 315 -31.90 21.53 -5.18
N ARG A 316 -32.45 21.34 -6.38
CA ARG A 316 -32.78 20.01 -6.93
C ARG A 316 -32.04 19.78 -8.23
N PHE A 317 -31.30 18.68 -8.30
CA PHE A 317 -30.48 18.32 -9.45
C PHE A 317 -31.07 17.11 -10.15
N VAL A 318 -31.19 17.22 -11.47
CA VAL A 318 -31.86 16.26 -12.35
C VAL A 318 -30.82 15.59 -13.23
N ARG A 319 -31.01 14.29 -13.48
CA ARG A 319 -30.17 13.50 -14.37
C ARG A 319 -30.14 14.08 -15.80
N GLY A 320 -28.99 14.01 -16.45
CA GLY A 320 -28.78 14.50 -17.81
C GLY A 320 -28.68 16.03 -17.93
N ARG A 321 -28.58 16.73 -16.80
CA ARG A 321 -28.35 18.18 -16.76
C ARG A 321 -26.99 18.51 -16.19
N THR A 322 -26.42 19.59 -16.74
CA THR A 322 -25.16 20.17 -16.27
C THR A 322 -25.46 21.46 -15.53
N TYR A 323 -24.87 21.62 -14.35
CA TYR A 323 -25.05 22.72 -13.44
C TYR A 323 -23.69 23.37 -13.17
N SER A 324 -23.59 24.69 -13.29
CA SER A 324 -22.33 25.43 -13.07
C SER A 324 -22.48 26.42 -11.92
N PHE A 325 -21.66 26.26 -10.89
CA PHE A 325 -21.57 27.17 -9.75
C PHE A 325 -20.54 28.25 -10.05
N ARG A 326 -21.03 29.42 -10.47
CA ARG A 326 -20.22 30.60 -10.77
C ARG A 326 -20.27 31.58 -9.61
N THR A 327 -19.31 31.44 -8.73
CA THR A 327 -19.15 32.22 -7.50
C THR A 327 -17.66 32.54 -7.29
N PRO A 328 -17.31 33.63 -6.57
CA PRO A 328 -15.91 33.98 -6.30
C PRO A 328 -15.15 32.85 -5.59
N SER A 329 -13.82 32.90 -5.64
CA SER A 329 -13.00 32.02 -4.81
C SER A 329 -13.26 32.27 -3.33
N GLY A 330 -13.30 31.21 -2.53
CA GLY A 330 -13.66 31.28 -1.11
C GLY A 330 -15.16 31.27 -0.79
N SER A 331 -16.05 31.15 -1.78
CA SER A 331 -17.51 31.08 -1.59
C SER A 331 -18.05 29.73 -1.07
N GLY A 332 -17.18 28.77 -0.73
CA GLY A 332 -17.60 27.48 -0.17
C GLY A 332 -17.95 26.38 -1.17
N LYS A 333 -17.62 26.51 -2.47
CA LYS A 333 -17.90 25.47 -3.50
C LYS A 333 -17.34 24.08 -3.13
N THR A 334 -16.06 24.03 -2.75
CA THR A 334 -15.40 22.79 -2.33
C THR A 334 -16.09 22.21 -1.09
N THR A 335 -16.50 23.06 -0.15
CA THR A 335 -17.29 22.65 1.03
C THR A 335 -18.62 22.03 0.61
N LEU A 336 -19.35 22.67 -0.31
CA LEU A 336 -20.62 22.14 -0.82
C LEU A 336 -20.41 20.78 -1.48
N PHE A 337 -19.37 20.60 -2.28
CA PHE A 337 -19.08 19.33 -2.93
C PHE A 337 -18.68 18.25 -1.95
N ARG A 338 -17.91 18.57 -0.90
CA ARG A 338 -17.57 17.63 0.18
C ARG A 338 -18.80 17.20 0.97
N LEU A 339 -19.74 18.11 1.23
CA LEU A 339 -21.04 17.80 1.83
C LEU A 339 -21.86 16.88 0.91
N ILE A 340 -21.97 17.19 -0.38
CA ILE A 340 -22.67 16.36 -1.36
C ILE A 340 -22.05 14.96 -1.43
N ALA A 341 -20.72 14.86 -1.52
CA ALA A 341 -19.96 13.61 -1.57
C ALA A 341 -20.02 12.79 -0.26
N GLY A 342 -20.55 13.34 0.83
CA GLY A 342 -20.63 12.66 2.13
C GLY A 342 -19.29 12.54 2.85
N LEU A 343 -18.33 13.38 2.49
CA LEU A 343 -17.06 13.52 3.21
C LEU A 343 -17.20 14.42 4.44
N GLU A 344 -18.26 15.23 4.49
CA GLU A 344 -18.61 16.09 5.60
C GLU A 344 -20.11 16.01 5.89
N GLU A 345 -20.49 16.25 7.14
CA GLU A 345 -21.89 16.33 7.55
C GLU A 345 -22.39 17.79 7.58
N PRO A 346 -23.64 18.06 7.11
CA PRO A 346 -24.26 19.37 7.22
C PRO A 346 -24.61 19.69 8.69
N GLN A 347 -24.85 20.96 9.00
CA GLN A 347 -25.41 21.33 10.32
C GLN A 347 -26.90 20.97 10.37
N LEU A 348 -27.37 20.37 11.45
CA LEU A 348 -28.79 20.10 11.66
C LEU A 348 -29.60 21.42 11.74
N PRO A 349 -30.88 21.46 11.31
CA PRO A 349 -31.71 20.36 10.79
C PRO A 349 -31.57 20.07 9.29
N HIS A 350 -30.62 20.71 8.61
CA HIS A 350 -30.48 20.67 7.14
C HIS A 350 -30.06 19.29 6.63
N SER A 351 -30.56 18.90 5.46
CA SER A 351 -30.34 17.55 4.92
C SER A 351 -29.94 17.54 3.45
N ILE A 352 -29.08 16.58 3.09
CA ILE A 352 -28.69 16.29 1.71
C ILE A 352 -29.24 14.92 1.36
N ARG A 353 -30.22 14.89 0.46
CA ARG A 353 -30.86 13.65 -0.01
C ARG A 353 -30.26 13.24 -1.33
N ARG A 354 -29.52 12.13 -1.32
CA ARG A 354 -28.86 11.56 -2.49
C ARG A 354 -29.75 10.62 -3.30
N LEU A 355 -30.96 10.31 -2.82
CA LEU A 355 -31.97 9.52 -3.55
C LEU A 355 -31.47 8.17 -4.11
N GLY A 356 -30.51 7.53 -3.44
CA GLY A 356 -29.89 6.27 -3.90
C GLY A 356 -28.83 6.44 -5.01
N SER A 357 -28.52 7.68 -5.38
CA SER A 357 -27.56 8.04 -6.41
C SER A 357 -26.12 7.76 -6.00
N LYS A 358 -25.36 7.15 -6.91
CA LYS A 358 -23.91 7.04 -6.81
C LYS A 358 -23.26 8.38 -7.13
N ILE A 359 -22.42 8.88 -6.24
CA ILE A 359 -21.72 10.16 -6.42
C ILE A 359 -20.28 9.89 -6.79
N THR A 360 -19.80 10.50 -7.87
CA THR A 360 -18.37 10.51 -8.21
C THR A 360 -17.84 11.94 -8.20
N MET A 361 -16.54 12.09 -7.99
CA MET A 361 -15.94 13.40 -7.79
C MET A 361 -14.55 13.50 -8.38
N VAL A 362 -14.30 14.61 -9.05
CA VAL A 362 -12.96 15.15 -9.32
C VAL A 362 -12.71 16.22 -8.26
N PHE A 363 -11.70 16.00 -7.44
CA PHE A 363 -11.29 16.94 -6.40
C PHE A 363 -10.46 18.08 -6.99
N GLN A 364 -10.29 19.16 -6.24
CA GLN A 364 -9.42 20.25 -6.64
C GLN A 364 -7.98 19.76 -6.90
N GLU A 365 -7.47 18.81 -6.11
CA GLU A 365 -6.27 18.05 -6.46
C GLU A 365 -6.59 16.75 -7.21
N ASP A 366 -5.69 16.28 -8.09
CA ASP A 366 -5.97 15.11 -8.93
C ASP A 366 -6.10 13.78 -8.16
N ARG A 367 -5.46 13.69 -6.98
CA ARG A 367 -5.50 12.54 -6.06
C ARG A 367 -5.29 11.21 -6.78
N LEU A 368 -4.23 11.12 -7.59
CA LEU A 368 -3.85 9.91 -8.32
C LEU A 368 -2.89 9.06 -7.48
N CYS A 369 -2.93 7.74 -7.67
CA CYS A 369 -1.88 6.85 -7.19
C CYS A 369 -0.66 7.02 -8.11
N GLU A 370 0.21 7.97 -7.78
CA GLU A 370 1.23 8.50 -8.70
C GLU A 370 2.33 7.51 -9.11
N GLU A 371 2.58 6.49 -8.27
CA GLU A 371 3.53 5.41 -8.56
C GLU A 371 3.06 4.48 -9.69
N TYR A 372 1.76 4.49 -10.00
CA TYR A 372 1.15 3.67 -11.03
C TYR A 372 0.77 4.49 -12.26
N ASN A 373 0.57 3.82 -13.38
CA ASN A 373 0.20 4.48 -14.62
C ASN A 373 -1.27 4.92 -14.70
N ALA A 374 -1.59 5.67 -15.74
CA ALA A 374 -2.94 6.20 -15.98
C ALA A 374 -3.98 5.08 -16.08
N LEU A 375 -3.67 3.99 -16.78
CA LEU A 375 -4.58 2.85 -16.91
C LEU A 375 -4.94 2.26 -15.55
N ILE A 376 -3.96 1.96 -14.70
CA ILE A 376 -4.20 1.41 -13.36
C ILE A 376 -5.10 2.35 -12.55
N ASN A 377 -4.87 3.66 -12.60
CA ASN A 377 -5.70 4.62 -11.87
C ASN A 377 -7.18 4.55 -12.26
N VAL A 378 -7.50 4.31 -13.53
CA VAL A 378 -8.88 4.12 -13.99
C VAL A 378 -9.38 2.70 -13.72
N ASP A 379 -8.51 1.69 -13.81
CA ASP A 379 -8.84 0.30 -13.46
C ASP A 379 -9.30 0.15 -12.01
N LEU A 380 -8.82 1.00 -11.11
CA LEU A 380 -9.23 1.01 -9.69
C LEU A 380 -10.74 1.09 -9.51
N VAL A 381 -11.46 1.71 -10.44
CA VAL A 381 -12.92 1.89 -10.41
C VAL A 381 -13.65 1.00 -11.40
N THR A 382 -13.10 0.77 -12.59
CA THR A 382 -13.75 -0.04 -13.64
C THR A 382 -13.56 -1.54 -13.43
N GLY A 383 -12.41 -1.96 -12.90
CA GLY A 383 -11.96 -3.35 -12.89
C GLY A 383 -11.75 -3.96 -14.29
N ASP A 384 -11.76 -3.13 -15.34
CA ASP A 384 -11.75 -3.55 -16.73
C ASP A 384 -10.77 -2.70 -17.53
N ARG A 385 -9.68 -3.33 -17.98
CA ARG A 385 -8.58 -2.67 -18.67
C ARG A 385 -9.01 -2.07 -20.00
N GLU A 386 -9.94 -2.72 -20.70
CA GLU A 386 -10.35 -2.30 -22.04
C GLU A 386 -11.20 -1.02 -21.93
N LYS A 387 -12.19 -1.01 -21.03
CA LYS A 387 -12.99 0.18 -20.70
C LYS A 387 -12.14 1.34 -20.20
N SER A 388 -11.16 1.08 -19.33
CA SER A 388 -10.25 2.12 -18.84
C SER A 388 -9.47 2.77 -19.98
N ARG A 389 -9.00 1.96 -20.93
CA ARG A 389 -8.28 2.43 -22.11
C ARG A 389 -9.19 3.23 -23.04
N GLU A 390 -10.44 2.81 -23.25
CA GLU A 390 -11.43 3.56 -24.03
C GLU A 390 -11.65 4.97 -23.49
N HIS A 391 -11.89 5.10 -22.17
CA HIS A 391 -12.06 6.42 -21.55
C HIS A 391 -10.81 7.28 -21.68
N LEU A 392 -9.61 6.71 -21.48
CA LEU A 392 -8.38 7.49 -21.49
C LEU A 392 -7.94 7.91 -22.89
N ARG A 393 -8.18 7.09 -23.93
CA ARG A 393 -7.83 7.43 -25.33
C ARG A 393 -8.54 8.67 -25.87
N LEU A 394 -9.71 8.99 -25.32
CA LEU A 394 -10.44 10.20 -25.67
C LEU A 394 -9.80 11.48 -25.10
N LEU A 395 -8.90 11.31 -24.12
CA LEU A 395 -8.31 12.41 -23.37
C LEU A 395 -6.80 12.47 -23.46
N LEU A 396 -6.10 11.35 -23.68
CA LEU A 396 -4.64 11.24 -23.69
C LEU A 396 -4.16 10.46 -24.91
N GLU A 397 -2.90 10.66 -25.26
CA GLU A 397 -2.22 9.89 -26.31
C GLU A 397 -1.86 8.48 -25.79
N GLU A 398 -1.74 7.51 -26.71
CA GLU A 398 -1.56 6.09 -26.36
C GLU A 398 -0.29 5.83 -25.53
N GLU A 399 0.79 6.57 -25.82
CA GLU A 399 2.08 6.45 -25.14
C GLU A 399 1.97 6.79 -23.66
N ASP A 400 1.10 7.73 -23.30
CA ASP A 400 0.95 8.24 -21.93
C ASP A 400 0.11 7.34 -21.04
N LEU A 401 -0.69 6.44 -21.62
CA LEU A 401 -1.53 5.49 -20.88
C LEU A 401 -0.73 4.57 -19.96
N SER A 402 0.47 4.20 -20.42
CA SER A 402 1.34 3.24 -19.75
C SER A 402 2.38 3.89 -18.83
N ARG A 403 2.53 5.22 -18.89
CA ARG A 403 3.51 5.99 -18.10
C ARG A 403 3.01 6.17 -16.65
N PRO A 404 3.89 6.02 -15.64
CA PRO A 404 3.55 6.34 -14.25
C PRO A 404 3.01 7.76 -14.12
N CYS A 405 1.93 7.94 -13.34
CA CYS A 405 1.27 9.23 -13.21
C CYS A 405 2.18 10.34 -12.67
N ARG A 406 3.19 10.01 -11.85
CA ARG A 406 4.22 10.97 -11.40
C ARG A 406 5.02 11.62 -12.52
N GLU A 407 5.07 11.01 -13.71
CA GLU A 407 5.79 11.50 -14.89
C GLU A 407 4.90 12.30 -15.86
N LEU A 408 3.58 12.33 -15.61
CA LEU A 408 2.62 13.07 -16.42
C LEU A 408 2.60 14.56 -16.06
N SER A 409 2.29 15.42 -17.03
CA SER A 409 2.08 16.85 -16.77
C SER A 409 0.82 17.09 -15.92
N GLY A 410 0.71 18.24 -15.26
CA GLY A 410 -0.46 18.58 -14.44
C GLY A 410 -1.79 18.47 -15.21
N GLY A 411 -1.84 18.98 -16.44
CA GLY A 411 -3.03 18.86 -17.29
C GLY A 411 -3.32 17.42 -17.74
N MET A 412 -2.31 16.55 -17.84
CA MET A 412 -2.52 15.13 -18.10
C MET A 412 -3.05 14.41 -16.86
N LYS A 413 -2.50 14.68 -15.67
CA LYS A 413 -3.01 14.15 -14.40
C LYS A 413 -4.48 14.53 -14.19
N ARG A 414 -4.84 15.79 -14.44
CA ARG A 414 -6.23 16.27 -14.40
C ARG A 414 -7.16 15.46 -15.31
N ARG A 415 -6.73 15.20 -16.54
CA ARG A 415 -7.48 14.38 -17.50
C ARG A 415 -7.64 12.93 -17.03
N VAL A 416 -6.62 12.33 -16.42
CA VAL A 416 -6.73 10.99 -15.79
C VAL A 416 -7.74 11.00 -14.64
N ALA A 417 -7.71 12.02 -13.78
CA ALA A 417 -8.64 12.15 -12.65
C ALA A 417 -10.10 12.28 -13.13
N ILE A 418 -10.32 13.05 -14.19
CA ILE A 418 -11.63 13.19 -14.86
C ILE A 418 -12.07 11.84 -15.45
N ALA A 419 -11.19 11.18 -16.22
CA ALA A 419 -11.48 9.87 -16.80
C ALA A 419 -11.89 8.86 -15.72
N ARG A 420 -11.17 8.80 -14.61
CA ARG A 420 -11.45 7.92 -13.48
C ARG A 420 -12.80 8.23 -12.83
N ALA A 421 -13.12 9.50 -12.58
CA ALA A 421 -14.39 9.88 -11.94
C ALA A 421 -15.61 9.57 -12.84
N VAL A 422 -15.47 9.76 -14.15
CA VAL A 422 -16.53 9.45 -15.12
C VAL A 422 -16.67 7.94 -15.33
N ALA A 423 -15.55 7.22 -15.48
CA ALA A 423 -15.54 5.76 -15.65
C ALA A 423 -16.09 5.00 -14.42
N ALA A 424 -16.08 5.63 -13.24
CA ALA A 424 -16.73 5.08 -12.05
C ALA A 424 -18.27 5.03 -12.15
N GLY A 425 -18.89 5.70 -13.14
CA GLY A 425 -20.31 5.58 -13.46
C GLY A 425 -21.25 6.18 -12.42
N GLY A 426 -20.98 7.40 -11.96
CA GLY A 426 -21.82 8.10 -10.99
C GLY A 426 -23.10 8.69 -11.62
N ASP A 427 -24.20 8.66 -10.86
CA ASP A 427 -25.45 9.36 -11.20
C ASP A 427 -25.31 10.88 -11.02
N VAL A 428 -24.40 11.28 -10.13
CA VAL A 428 -24.01 12.67 -9.89
C VAL A 428 -22.48 12.76 -10.01
N ILE A 429 -21.99 13.62 -10.90
CA ILE A 429 -20.55 13.84 -11.11
C ILE A 429 -20.21 15.25 -10.62
N LEU A 430 -19.42 15.34 -9.56
CA LEU A 430 -18.93 16.59 -9.00
C LEU A 430 -17.56 16.92 -9.59
N LEU A 431 -17.39 18.13 -10.12
CA LEU A 431 -16.15 18.55 -10.77
C LEU A 431 -15.64 19.84 -10.14
N ASP A 432 -14.69 19.72 -9.22
CA ASP A 432 -14.08 20.86 -8.54
C ASP A 432 -12.86 21.37 -9.34
N GLU A 433 -13.01 22.54 -9.96
CA GLU A 433 -12.03 23.17 -10.86
C GLU A 433 -11.46 22.23 -11.95
N PRO A 434 -12.30 21.54 -12.74
CA PRO A 434 -11.86 20.50 -13.68
C PRO A 434 -10.95 21.02 -14.81
N TYR A 435 -10.99 22.34 -15.07
CA TYR A 435 -10.24 22.98 -16.14
C TYR A 435 -8.92 23.60 -15.67
N GLY A 436 -8.60 23.51 -14.37
CA GLY A 436 -7.36 24.06 -13.82
C GLY A 436 -6.12 23.48 -14.50
N GLY A 437 -5.28 24.34 -15.07
CA GLY A 437 -4.02 23.95 -15.72
C GLY A 437 -4.17 23.28 -17.09
N LEU A 438 -5.35 23.33 -17.72
CA LEU A 438 -5.57 22.85 -19.09
C LEU A 438 -5.35 23.96 -20.12
N ASP A 439 -4.69 23.62 -21.24
CA ASP A 439 -4.71 24.47 -22.44
C ASP A 439 -6.07 24.44 -23.13
N GLY A 440 -6.28 25.36 -24.07
CA GLY A 440 -7.58 25.51 -24.75
C GLY A 440 -8.01 24.28 -25.54
N GLU A 441 -7.07 23.50 -26.08
CA GLU A 441 -7.38 22.28 -26.82
C GLU A 441 -7.79 21.14 -25.89
N SER A 442 -7.00 20.89 -24.84
CA SER A 442 -7.27 19.88 -23.81
C SER A 442 -8.59 20.17 -23.10
N ARG A 443 -8.89 21.44 -22.82
CA ARG A 443 -10.18 21.86 -22.28
C ARG A 443 -11.34 21.44 -23.21
N ARG A 444 -11.26 21.74 -24.51
CA ARG A 444 -12.28 21.32 -25.48
C ARG A 444 -12.41 19.80 -25.58
N ARG A 445 -11.31 19.04 -25.46
CA ARG A 445 -11.37 17.56 -25.39
C ARG A 445 -12.15 17.10 -24.16
N VAL A 446 -11.86 17.68 -22.98
CA VAL A 446 -12.57 17.40 -21.73
C VAL A 446 -14.05 17.76 -21.81
N GLU A 447 -14.40 18.93 -22.35
CA GLU A 447 -15.80 19.36 -22.51
C GLU A 447 -16.59 18.40 -23.40
N ARG A 448 -16.02 17.97 -24.54
CA ARG A 448 -16.63 16.95 -25.41
C ARG A 448 -16.79 15.61 -24.70
N TYR A 449 -15.79 15.19 -23.94
CA TYR A 449 -15.83 13.95 -23.15
C TYR A 449 -16.94 14.01 -22.08
N LEU A 450 -17.01 15.08 -21.29
CA LEU A 450 -18.04 15.27 -20.28
C LEU A 450 -19.44 15.37 -20.89
N HIS A 451 -19.59 15.99 -22.06
CA HIS A 451 -20.87 16.01 -22.77
C HIS A 451 -21.30 14.61 -23.21
N ALA A 452 -20.37 13.81 -23.74
CA ALA A 452 -20.67 12.46 -24.21
C ALA A 452 -21.06 11.49 -23.08
N PHE A 453 -20.32 11.50 -21.97
CA PHE A 453 -20.54 10.56 -20.86
C PHE A 453 -21.44 11.12 -19.73
N GLY A 454 -21.58 12.44 -19.64
CA GLY A 454 -22.42 13.11 -18.63
C GLY A 454 -23.90 13.15 -18.97
N ALA A 455 -24.30 12.77 -20.19
CA ALA A 455 -25.70 12.77 -20.63
C ALA A 455 -26.62 11.89 -19.76
N CYS A 456 -26.07 10.88 -19.08
CA CYS A 456 -26.79 9.99 -18.17
C CYS A 456 -26.65 10.36 -16.69
N SER A 457 -26.01 11.49 -16.36
CA SER A 457 -25.68 11.91 -14.99
C SER A 457 -26.04 13.38 -14.76
N ALA A 458 -26.22 13.78 -13.51
CA ALA A 458 -26.22 15.20 -13.16
C ALA A 458 -24.77 15.66 -12.97
N VAL A 459 -24.30 16.59 -13.80
CA VAL A 459 -22.92 17.08 -13.74
C VAL A 459 -22.90 18.43 -13.02
N LEU A 460 -22.19 18.53 -11.89
CA LEU A 460 -22.06 19.76 -11.12
C LEU A 460 -20.63 20.28 -11.24
N LEU A 461 -20.45 21.46 -11.83
CA LEU A 461 -19.16 22.08 -12.05
C LEU A 461 -18.96 23.27 -11.12
N ALA A 462 -17.87 23.27 -10.37
CA ALA A 462 -17.36 24.43 -9.65
C ALA A 462 -16.22 25.05 -10.47
N THR A 463 -16.43 26.26 -11.01
CA THR A 463 -15.42 26.97 -11.81
C THR A 463 -15.34 28.45 -11.43
N HIS A 464 -14.17 29.05 -11.70
CA HIS A 464 -13.92 30.50 -11.60
C HIS A 464 -13.90 31.21 -12.96
N LEU A 465 -13.89 30.47 -14.07
CA LEU A 465 -13.82 31.02 -15.41
C LEU A 465 -15.21 31.50 -15.85
N GLU A 466 -15.34 32.79 -16.12
CA GLU A 466 -16.50 33.40 -16.76
C GLU A 466 -16.48 33.05 -18.25
N GLU A 467 -17.11 31.95 -18.69
CA GLU A 467 -17.48 31.79 -20.11
C GLU A 467 -18.49 30.64 -20.38
N ASN A 468 -19.63 31.04 -20.97
CA ASN A 468 -20.46 30.36 -21.99
C ASN A 468 -20.79 28.84 -21.93
N ALA A 469 -21.18 28.30 -20.76
CA ALA A 469 -21.99 27.06 -20.72
C ALA A 469 -23.30 27.26 -19.93
N VAL A 470 -24.36 27.39 -20.72
CA VAL A 470 -25.81 27.14 -20.57
C VAL A 470 -26.42 26.89 -19.17
N GLN A 471 -27.51 27.64 -18.96
CA GLN A 471 -28.61 27.58 -17.97
C GLN A 471 -28.30 27.83 -16.49
N HIS A 472 -28.82 28.98 -16.06
CA HIS A 472 -28.86 29.50 -14.70
C HIS A 472 -29.65 28.56 -13.78
N VAL A 473 -29.07 28.29 -12.62
CA VAL A 473 -29.84 28.02 -11.41
C VAL A 473 -29.62 29.26 -10.54
N GLU A 474 -30.68 30.04 -10.35
CA GLU A 474 -30.74 31.08 -9.32
C GLU A 474 -30.79 30.45 -7.92
#